data_AF-G0QTJ3-F1
#
_entry.id   AF-G0QTJ3-F1
#
_cell.length_a   1.000
_cell.length_b   1.000
_cell.length_c   1.000
_cell.angle_alpha   90.00
_cell.angle_beta   90.00
_cell.angle_gamma   90.00
#
_symmetry.space_group_name_H-M   'P 1'
#
loop_
_entity.id
_entity.type
_entity.pdbx_description
1 polymer ?
#
loop_
_entity_poly.entity_id
_entity_poly.type
_entity_poly.pdbx_seq_one_letter_code
_entity_poly.pdbx_strand_id
1 'polypeptide(L)'
;MTYNERKIFKFDNNLKQIIQEIEMPKEIREGWGMCVYNKDTLLVSDGSNRIFHINAHNFSIKKIIEVPQYKNLNELEMVKGNLFINIFMSPYIIVINPESGKVLEQLDFSQLEKQLYQEINLDYEAVMNGIAYHEETDTLLLTGKLWPYIYQIQLIKS
;
A
#
# COMPACT_ATOMS: atom_id res chain seq x y z
N MET A 1 8.14 5.01 -6.75
CA MET A 1 7.50 4.58 -8.01
C MET A 1 6.60 5.72 -8.46
N THR A 2 6.40 5.90 -9.76
CA THR A 2 5.54 6.98 -10.30
C THR A 2 4.23 6.42 -10.84
N TYR A 3 3.16 7.20 -10.75
CA TYR A 3 1.83 6.82 -11.23
C TYR A 3 1.78 6.52 -12.74
N ASN A 4 1.80 7.56 -13.57
CA ASN A 4 1.66 7.41 -15.03
C ASN A 4 2.98 7.34 -15.80
N GLU A 5 4.07 7.83 -15.19
CA GLU A 5 5.39 7.92 -15.86
C GLU A 5 6.13 6.59 -15.90
N ARG A 6 5.62 5.55 -15.22
CA ARG A 6 6.17 4.18 -15.23
C ARG A 6 7.64 4.06 -14.82
N LYS A 7 8.10 4.91 -13.91
CA LYS A 7 9.47 4.91 -13.37
C LYS A 7 9.54 4.47 -11.91
N ILE A 8 10.62 3.78 -11.59
CA ILE A 8 11.06 3.49 -10.22
C ILE A 8 12.34 4.28 -9.97
N PHE A 9 12.33 5.06 -8.89
CA PHE A 9 13.50 5.80 -8.43
C PHE A 9 14.11 5.10 -7.22
N LYS A 10 15.43 4.92 -7.27
CA LYS A 10 16.23 4.54 -6.10
C LYS A 10 16.94 5.79 -5.60
N PHE A 11 16.84 6.04 -4.31
CA PHE A 11 17.51 7.16 -3.66
C PHE A 11 18.76 6.70 -2.91
N ASP A 12 19.68 7.62 -2.64
CA ASP A 12 20.72 7.42 -1.63
C ASP A 12 20.11 7.28 -0.23
N ASN A 13 20.89 6.79 0.73
CA ASN A 13 20.40 6.52 2.09
C ASN A 13 19.87 7.77 2.81
N ASN A 14 20.27 8.98 2.38
CA ASN A 14 19.82 10.24 2.96
C ASN A 14 18.65 10.87 2.19
N LEU A 15 18.12 10.20 1.16
CA LEU A 15 17.01 10.65 0.33
C LEU A 15 17.24 12.00 -0.39
N LYS A 16 18.49 12.35 -0.66
CA LYS A 16 18.90 13.61 -1.30
C LYS A 16 19.08 13.49 -2.81
N GLN A 17 19.39 12.30 -3.31
CA GLN A 17 19.74 12.10 -4.71
C GLN A 17 19.09 10.83 -5.26
N ILE A 18 18.55 10.93 -6.47
CA ILE A 18 18.18 9.76 -7.27
C ILE A 18 19.48 9.15 -7.79
N ILE A 19 19.80 7.94 -7.34
CA ILE A 19 21.00 7.21 -7.76
C ILE A 19 20.73 6.25 -8.91
N GLN A 20 19.46 5.93 -9.15
CA GLN A 20 19.04 5.08 -10.26
C GLN A 20 17.59 5.36 -10.65
N GLU A 21 17.35 5.36 -11.94
CA GLU A 21 16.02 5.39 -12.55
C GLU A 21 15.82 4.12 -13.36
N ILE A 22 14.67 3.49 -13.20
CA ILE A 22 14.37 2.17 -13.75
C ILE A 22 12.98 2.21 -14.36
N GLU A 23 12.85 1.76 -15.60
CA GLU A 23 11.55 1.56 -16.25
C GLU A 23 10.81 0.40 -15.59
N MET A 24 9.55 0.61 -15.24
CA MET A 24 8.69 -0.43 -14.67
C MET A 24 8.41 -1.54 -15.69
N PRO A 25 8.34 -2.82 -15.25
CA PRO A 25 7.91 -3.92 -16.10
C PRO A 25 6.61 -3.62 -16.85
N LYS A 26 6.53 -4.01 -18.12
CA LYS A 26 5.43 -3.66 -19.04
C LYS A 26 4.07 -4.17 -18.56
N GLU A 27 4.07 -5.26 -17.80
CA GLU A 27 2.89 -5.91 -17.24
C GLU A 27 2.25 -5.12 -16.09
N ILE A 28 3.03 -4.29 -15.40
CA ILE A 28 2.56 -3.34 -14.39
C ILE A 28 2.08 -2.11 -15.14
N ARG A 29 0.80 -1.77 -15.02
CA ARG A 29 0.18 -0.72 -15.86
C ARG A 29 0.55 0.69 -15.38
N GLU A 30 0.41 0.90 -14.07
CA GLU A 30 0.59 2.16 -13.35
C GLU A 30 1.32 1.88 -12.04
N GLY A 31 1.93 2.89 -11.44
CA GLY A 31 2.56 2.77 -10.13
C GLY A 31 1.68 3.28 -9.00
N TRP A 32 1.14 2.38 -8.17
CA TRP A 32 0.28 2.75 -7.04
C TRP A 32 1.03 2.57 -5.71
N GLY A 33 0.97 1.39 -5.09
CA GLY A 33 1.65 1.07 -3.83
C GLY A 33 2.87 0.17 -4.02
N MET A 34 3.80 0.24 -3.08
CA MET A 34 4.98 -0.61 -3.05
C MET A 34 5.45 -0.85 -1.61
N CYS A 35 5.67 -2.10 -1.22
CA CYS A 35 6.27 -2.44 0.08
C CYS A 35 7.34 -3.53 -0.05
N VAL A 36 8.17 -3.67 0.98
CA VAL A 36 9.18 -4.72 1.06
C VAL A 36 8.52 -6.01 1.57
N TYR A 37 8.58 -7.08 0.79
CA TYR A 37 8.16 -8.41 1.27
C TYR A 37 9.27 -9.08 2.08
N ASN A 38 10.49 -9.04 1.53
CA ASN A 38 11.71 -9.53 2.14
C ASN A 38 12.92 -8.90 1.41
N LYS A 39 14.14 -9.28 1.81
CA LYS A 39 15.40 -8.74 1.26
C LYS A 39 15.52 -8.78 -0.28
N ASP A 40 14.84 -9.71 -0.95
CA ASP A 40 14.98 -9.95 -2.39
C ASP A 40 13.70 -9.64 -3.17
N THR A 41 12.59 -9.33 -2.50
CA THR A 41 11.27 -9.19 -3.12
C THR A 41 10.54 -7.95 -2.62
N LEU A 42 10.05 -7.13 -3.56
CA LEU A 42 9.09 -6.06 -3.35
C LEU A 42 7.71 -6.53 -3.79
N LEU A 43 6.65 -6.02 -3.15
CA LEU A 43 5.28 -6.16 -3.62
C LEU A 43 4.85 -4.83 -4.21
N VAL A 44 4.19 -4.88 -5.37
CA VAL A 44 3.72 -3.70 -6.09
C VAL A 44 2.25 -3.87 -6.46
N SER A 45 1.47 -2.80 -6.35
CA SER A 45 0.12 -2.69 -6.88
C SER A 45 0.08 -1.67 -8.02
N ASP A 46 -0.86 -1.87 -8.95
CA ASP A 46 -1.08 -1.00 -10.12
C ASP A 46 -2.54 -0.54 -10.25
N GLY A 47 -3.32 -0.61 -9.17
CA GLY A 47 -4.75 -0.33 -9.18
C GLY A 47 -5.61 -1.45 -9.77
N SER A 48 -5.03 -2.49 -10.37
CA SER A 48 -5.78 -3.70 -10.72
C SER A 48 -6.05 -4.57 -9.48
N ASN A 49 -6.58 -5.77 -9.71
CA ASN A 49 -6.74 -6.80 -8.68
C ASN A 49 -5.46 -7.64 -8.47
N ARG A 50 -4.32 -7.23 -9.03
CA ARG A 50 -3.06 -7.99 -9.02
C ARG A 50 -2.04 -7.39 -8.06
N ILE A 51 -1.26 -8.25 -7.42
CA ILE A 51 -0.04 -7.87 -6.70
C ILE A 51 1.15 -8.53 -7.37
N PHE A 52 2.13 -7.70 -7.75
CA PHE A 52 3.33 -8.13 -8.43
C PHE A 52 4.44 -8.32 -7.42
N HIS A 53 5.01 -9.53 -7.38
CA HIS A 53 6.24 -9.82 -6.67
C HIS A 53 7.41 -9.48 -7.58
N ILE A 54 8.15 -8.44 -7.22
CA ILE A 54 9.24 -7.87 -8.02
C ILE A 54 10.57 -8.20 -7.35
N ASN A 55 11.57 -8.61 -8.14
CA ASN A 55 12.92 -8.76 -7.63
C ASN A 55 13.50 -7.40 -7.23
N ALA A 56 13.93 -7.25 -5.98
CA ALA A 56 14.41 -5.98 -5.44
C ALA A 56 15.72 -5.47 -6.07
N HIS A 57 16.48 -6.34 -6.74
CA HIS A 57 17.80 -6.01 -7.30
C HIS A 57 17.75 -5.60 -8.78
N ASN A 58 16.92 -6.29 -9.57
CA ASN A 58 16.84 -6.07 -11.02
C ASN A 58 15.42 -5.72 -11.52
N PHE A 59 14.45 -5.62 -10.62
CA PHE A 59 13.07 -5.23 -10.88
C PHE A 59 12.30 -6.12 -11.87
N SER A 60 12.79 -7.34 -12.15
CA SER A 60 12.04 -8.33 -12.92
C SER A 60 10.87 -8.89 -12.12
N ILE A 61 9.75 -9.17 -12.78
CA ILE A 61 8.61 -9.87 -12.18
C ILE A 61 9.01 -11.31 -11.84
N LYS A 62 8.82 -11.70 -10.57
CA LYS A 62 8.99 -13.08 -10.09
C LYS A 62 7.69 -13.86 -10.17
N LYS A 63 6.59 -13.22 -9.74
CA LYS A 63 5.27 -13.84 -9.57
C LYS A 63 4.21 -12.76 -9.59
N ILE A 64 3.01 -13.12 -10.03
CA ILE A 64 1.83 -12.28 -9.93
C ILE A 64 0.78 -13.10 -9.16
N ILE A 65 0.18 -12.48 -8.14
CA ILE A 65 -0.99 -13.03 -7.46
C ILE A 65 -2.20 -12.15 -7.77
N GLU A 66 -3.39 -12.75 -7.69
CA GLU A 66 -4.65 -12.05 -7.89
C GLU A 66 -5.47 -12.02 -6.61
N VAL A 67 -6.26 -10.97 -6.44
CA VAL A 67 -7.23 -10.79 -5.37
C VAL A 67 -8.61 -10.56 -6.02
N PRO A 68 -9.27 -11.61 -6.56
CA PRO A 68 -10.33 -11.46 -7.55
C PRO A 68 -11.57 -10.65 -7.12
N GLN A 69 -11.83 -10.58 -5.81
CA GLN A 69 -12.98 -9.87 -5.26
C GLN A 69 -12.77 -8.36 -5.15
N TYR A 70 -11.54 -7.88 -5.33
CA TYR A 70 -11.16 -6.49 -5.12
C TYR A 70 -10.55 -5.90 -6.38
N LYS A 71 -10.62 -4.57 -6.48
CA LYS A 71 -9.98 -3.74 -7.51
C LYS A 71 -9.48 -2.47 -6.84
N ASN A 72 -8.72 -1.65 -7.57
CA ASN A 72 -8.17 -0.40 -7.06
C ASN A 72 -7.28 -0.62 -5.82
N LEU A 73 -6.51 -1.72 -5.83
CA LEU A 73 -5.51 -2.00 -4.79
C LEU A 73 -4.46 -0.89 -4.83
N ASN A 74 -4.29 -0.19 -3.73
CA ASN A 74 -3.49 1.03 -3.65
C ASN A 74 -2.30 0.83 -2.73
N GLU A 75 -2.17 1.62 -1.66
CA GLU A 75 -1.07 1.49 -0.69
C GLU A 75 -0.97 0.11 -0.07
N LEU A 76 0.27 -0.30 0.18
CA LEU A 76 0.64 -1.64 0.61
C LEU A 76 1.51 -1.56 1.87
N GLU A 77 1.29 -2.45 2.84
CA GLU A 77 2.20 -2.61 3.97
C GLU A 77 2.26 -4.05 4.47
N MET A 78 3.47 -4.52 4.80
CA MET A 78 3.64 -5.83 5.43
C MET A 78 3.51 -5.73 6.94
N VAL A 79 2.58 -6.50 7.50
CA VAL A 79 2.29 -6.52 8.94
C VAL A 79 2.31 -7.96 9.42
N LYS A 80 3.33 -8.33 10.21
CA LYS A 80 3.49 -9.69 10.79
C LYS A 80 3.26 -10.83 9.77
N GLY A 81 3.79 -10.68 8.55
CA GLY A 81 3.70 -11.68 7.49
C GLY A 81 2.43 -11.64 6.63
N ASN A 82 1.47 -10.77 6.94
CA ASN A 82 0.31 -10.51 6.09
C ASN A 82 0.49 -9.19 5.33
N LEU A 83 -0.13 -9.10 4.15
CA LEU A 83 -0.13 -7.88 3.36
C LEU A 83 -1.43 -7.11 3.61
N PHE A 84 -1.27 -5.87 4.08
CA PHE A 84 -2.35 -4.91 4.29
C PHE A 84 -2.43 -4.02 3.06
N ILE A 85 -3.64 -3.77 2.56
CA ILE A 85 -3.85 -3.05 1.30
C ILE A 85 -5.00 -2.05 1.46
N ASN A 86 -4.72 -0.78 1.20
CA ASN A 86 -5.79 0.20 1.00
C ASN A 86 -6.52 -0.07 -0.31
N ILE A 87 -7.85 0.09 -0.30
CA ILE A 87 -8.67 0.13 -1.50
C ILE A 87 -8.96 1.60 -1.83
N PHE A 88 -8.54 2.08 -3.00
CA PHE A 88 -8.76 3.48 -3.37
C PHE A 88 -10.26 3.83 -3.42
N MET A 89 -10.62 5.01 -2.91
CA MET A 89 -12.01 5.49 -2.73
C MET A 89 -12.83 4.61 -1.77
N SER A 90 -12.19 4.02 -0.76
CA SER A 90 -12.86 3.17 0.23
C SER A 90 -12.24 3.29 1.62
N PRO A 91 -13.04 3.23 2.70
CA PRO A 91 -12.56 3.22 4.07
C PRO A 91 -12.07 1.84 4.54
N TYR A 92 -11.86 0.89 3.64
CA TYR A 92 -11.46 -0.47 4.01
C TYR A 92 -9.96 -0.70 3.78
N ILE A 93 -9.38 -1.52 4.66
CA ILE A 93 -8.10 -2.17 4.44
C ILE A 93 -8.35 -3.67 4.38
N ILE A 94 -7.90 -4.31 3.31
CA ILE A 94 -7.92 -5.79 3.26
C ILE A 94 -6.60 -6.33 3.78
N VAL A 95 -6.69 -7.44 4.52
CA VAL A 95 -5.55 -8.22 4.97
C VAL A 95 -5.51 -9.49 4.16
N ILE A 96 -4.43 -9.72 3.44
CA ILE A 96 -4.30 -10.88 2.56
C ILE A 96 -3.05 -11.68 2.87
N ASN A 97 -3.11 -12.98 2.55
CA ASN A 97 -1.93 -13.81 2.48
C ASN A 97 -1.13 -13.44 1.21
N PRO A 98 0.11 -12.93 1.32
CA PRO A 98 0.88 -12.41 0.18
C PRO A 98 1.33 -13.49 -0.81
N GLU A 99 1.27 -14.77 -0.43
CA GLU A 99 1.65 -15.89 -1.28
C GLU A 99 0.51 -16.41 -2.15
N SER A 100 -0.72 -16.34 -1.66
CA SER A 100 -1.89 -16.91 -2.34
C SER A 100 -2.87 -15.87 -2.88
N GLY A 101 -2.82 -14.63 -2.38
CA GLY A 101 -3.85 -13.62 -2.66
C GLY A 101 -5.15 -13.84 -1.87
N LYS A 102 -5.21 -14.86 -1.00
CA LYS A 102 -6.38 -15.14 -0.18
C LYS A 102 -6.60 -14.01 0.83
N VAL A 103 -7.78 -13.41 0.79
CA VAL A 103 -8.23 -12.44 1.79
C VAL A 103 -8.51 -13.15 3.10
N LEU A 104 -7.90 -12.66 4.17
CA LEU A 104 -8.01 -13.19 5.53
C LEU A 104 -9.00 -12.36 6.34
N GLU A 105 -8.99 -11.05 6.15
CA GLU A 105 -9.80 -10.10 6.90
C GLU A 105 -10.04 -8.83 6.09
N GLN A 106 -11.10 -8.10 6.42
CA GLN A 106 -11.35 -6.74 5.96
C GLN A 106 -11.57 -5.86 7.20
N LEU A 107 -10.72 -4.85 7.36
CA LEU A 107 -10.79 -3.87 8.43
C LEU A 107 -11.62 -2.68 7.98
N ASP A 108 -12.53 -2.24 8.84
CA ASP A 108 -13.47 -1.14 8.58
C ASP A 108 -13.08 0.13 9.34
N PHE A 109 -12.70 1.18 8.59
CA PHE A 109 -12.37 2.50 9.12
C PHE A 109 -13.43 3.56 8.75
N SER A 110 -14.62 3.16 8.34
CA SER A 110 -15.69 4.08 7.90
C SER A 110 -16.09 5.08 8.97
N GLN A 111 -16.07 4.67 10.25
CA GLN A 111 -16.35 5.56 11.36
C GLN A 111 -15.25 6.63 11.53
N LEU A 112 -13.98 6.23 11.37
CA LEU A 112 -12.84 7.14 11.45
C LEU A 112 -12.88 8.17 10.32
N GLU A 113 -13.08 7.71 9.09
CA GLU A 113 -13.18 8.59 7.92
C GLU A 113 -14.37 9.55 8.05
N LYS A 114 -15.53 9.05 8.47
CA LYS A 114 -16.72 9.88 8.70
C LYS A 114 -16.47 10.96 9.76
N GLN A 115 -15.85 10.60 10.88
CA GLN A 115 -15.53 11.56 11.93
C GLN A 115 -14.61 12.66 11.41
N LEU A 116 -13.57 12.28 10.66
CA LEU A 116 -12.64 13.22 10.07
C LEU A 116 -13.36 14.20 9.12
N TYR A 117 -14.15 13.71 8.18
CA TYR A 117 -14.89 14.54 7.22
C TYR A 117 -15.91 15.49 7.88
N GLN A 118 -16.38 15.17 9.09
CA GLN A 118 -17.25 16.05 9.86
C GLN A 118 -16.47 17.13 10.61
N GLU A 119 -15.29 16.81 11.13
CA GLU A 119 -14.42 17.75 11.85
C GLU A 119 -13.78 18.77 10.91
N ILE A 120 -13.42 18.32 9.71
CA ILE A 120 -12.74 19.12 8.70
C ILE A 120 -13.49 18.94 7.39
N ASN A 121 -13.97 20.04 6.80
CA ASN A 121 -14.65 20.05 5.51
C ASN A 121 -13.65 19.72 4.40
N LEU A 122 -13.35 18.43 4.27
CA LEU A 122 -12.34 17.88 3.39
C LEU A 122 -12.83 17.78 1.94
N ASP A 123 -11.88 17.89 1.03
CA ASP A 123 -12.09 17.66 -0.39
C ASP A 123 -12.47 16.19 -0.65
N TYR A 124 -13.21 15.92 -1.73
CA TYR A 124 -13.53 14.55 -2.14
C TYR A 124 -12.29 13.73 -2.50
N GLU A 125 -11.15 14.39 -2.80
CA GLU A 125 -9.86 13.73 -3.03
C GLU A 125 -9.16 13.29 -1.73
N ALA A 126 -9.69 13.67 -0.57
CA ALA A 126 -9.11 13.37 0.74
C ALA A 126 -9.40 11.95 1.23
N VAL A 127 -8.95 10.96 0.47
CA VAL A 127 -9.25 9.54 0.74
C VAL A 127 -8.21 8.88 1.64
N MET A 128 -8.66 7.89 2.43
CA MET A 128 -7.76 7.03 3.20
C MET A 128 -6.72 6.36 2.27
N ASN A 129 -5.45 6.56 2.59
CA ASN A 129 -4.32 6.06 1.82
C ASN A 129 -3.02 6.27 2.60
N GLY A 130 -2.31 5.19 2.89
CA GLY A 130 -1.07 5.22 3.66
C GLY A 130 -1.21 4.36 4.90
N ILE A 131 -0.40 3.32 4.96
CA ILE A 131 -0.32 2.36 6.05
C ILE A 131 1.16 2.21 6.36
N ALA A 132 1.54 2.30 7.63
CA ALA A 132 2.85 1.89 8.09
C ALA A 132 2.70 1.06 9.35
N TYR A 133 3.57 0.07 9.53
CA TYR A 133 3.58 -0.75 10.73
C TYR A 133 4.70 -0.31 11.67
N HIS A 134 4.34 -0.06 12.94
CA HIS A 134 5.28 0.26 13.98
C HIS A 134 5.49 -0.97 14.88
N GLU A 135 6.58 -1.71 14.62
CA GLU A 135 6.85 -3.00 15.27
C GLU A 135 7.01 -2.88 16.79
N GLU A 136 7.65 -1.82 17.29
CA GLU A 136 7.96 -1.64 18.71
C GLU A 136 6.72 -1.53 19.59
N THR A 137 5.70 -0.83 19.10
CA THR A 137 4.43 -0.65 19.84
C THR A 137 3.32 -1.55 19.33
N ASP A 138 3.58 -2.36 18.30
CA ASP A 138 2.61 -3.23 17.65
C ASP A 138 1.34 -2.50 17.17
N THR A 139 1.52 -1.35 16.54
CA THR A 139 0.43 -0.49 16.05
C THR A 139 0.57 -0.18 14.57
N LEU A 140 -0.55 0.11 13.93
CA LEU A 140 -0.57 0.72 12.59
C LEU A 140 -0.53 2.24 12.71
N LEU A 141 0.19 2.88 11.79
CA LEU A 141 0.04 4.29 11.49
C LEU A 141 -0.81 4.40 10.22
N LEU A 142 -1.97 5.05 10.31
CA LEU A 142 -2.89 5.27 9.19
C LEU A 142 -3.07 6.75 8.91
N THR A 143 -3.16 7.09 7.64
CA THR A 143 -3.44 8.46 7.19
C THR A 143 -4.20 8.43 5.85
N GLY A 144 -4.34 9.59 5.22
CA GLY A 144 -4.96 9.74 3.92
C GLY A 144 -4.39 10.92 3.16
N LYS A 145 -4.74 10.97 1.87
CA LYS A 145 -4.41 12.12 1.04
C LYS A 145 -5.04 13.36 1.67
N LEU A 146 -4.27 14.42 1.83
CA LEU A 146 -4.73 15.70 2.39
C LEU A 146 -5.29 15.62 3.83
N TRP A 147 -5.10 14.49 4.54
CA TRP A 147 -5.48 14.40 5.94
C TRP A 147 -4.50 15.23 6.78
N PRO A 148 -4.98 16.02 7.77
CA PRO A 148 -4.10 16.78 8.65
C PRO A 148 -3.50 15.92 9.79
N TYR A 149 -3.91 14.66 9.89
CA TYR A 149 -3.54 13.77 11.00
C TYR A 149 -2.98 12.43 10.50
N ILE A 150 -2.13 11.84 11.35
CA ILE A 150 -1.76 10.42 11.30
C ILE A 150 -2.30 9.78 12.56
N TYR A 151 -3.05 8.70 12.40
CA TYR A 151 -3.63 7.94 13.50
C TYR A 151 -2.75 6.75 13.84
N GLN A 152 -2.41 6.61 15.12
CA GLN A 152 -1.81 5.38 15.63
C GLN A 152 -2.93 4.46 16.14
N ILE A 153 -3.03 3.26 15.56
CA ILE A 153 -4.14 2.33 15.77
C ILE A 153 -3.62 1.02 16.31
N GLN A 154 -4.15 0.62 17.47
CA GLN A 154 -3.98 -0.71 18.02
C GLN A 154 -5.10 -1.61 17.49
N LEU A 155 -4.75 -2.67 16.77
CA LEU A 155 -5.71 -3.71 16.41
C LEU A 155 -5.95 -4.60 17.63
N ILE A 156 -7.21 -4.74 18.03
CA ILE A 156 -7.64 -5.63 19.12
C ILE A 156 -8.21 -6.88 18.47
N LYS A 157 -7.68 -8.06 18.81
CA LYS A 157 -8.27 -9.31 18.36
C LYS A 157 -9.61 -9.51 19.06
N SER A 158 -10.66 -9.70 18.25
CA SER A 158 -11.96 -10.19 18.68
C SER A 158 -11.88 -11.62 19.22
#